data_AF-A0A024TNK0-F1
#
_entry.id   AF-A0A024TNK0-F1
#
_cell.length_a   1.000
_cell.length_b   1.000
_cell.length_c   1.000
_cell.angle_alpha   90.00
_cell.angle_beta   90.00
_cell.angle_gamma   90.00
#
_symmetry.space_group_name_H-M   'P 1'
#
loop_
_entity.id
_entity.type
_entity.pdbx_description
1 polymer ?
#
loop_
_entity_poly.entity_id
_entity_poly.type
_entity_poly.pdbx_seq_one_letter_code
_entity_poly.pdbx_strand_id
1 'polypeptide(L)'
;MVLPAMNVDDPDVRRAEARRSRDNERVKKLHDGRLRNNGADIIGIKNQIVEKEARAAREAQEEQQHVHEQESIRRYISRVEADEAAQRHEEAVRLRQEWLSQSLTRGERREADIARKEMSALNVDDCSVASAQKFDGEDLGRHERRRLQASQVREWTQSQIAAKNAKASDDKERDRHYDETMRGVSDLQQQAEADYERERAKQALEVRRYNEAMANALKEQGVAQHELNDIIDRSEILATVQSDFLSENALQAKLANPNRVRVDHWKGLSKDEVKKIVLSNNDLLTAKQKRHCLEKESELLQHQAEDGIRRQLIEIDYDAEKQKAQTQLEIQQTLKRQALEAKEREKKQKEQSQGKIEKSFFNSFGRSFR
;
A
#
# COMPACT_ATOMS: atom_id res chain seq x y z
N MET A 1 8.42 91.63 27.44
CA MET A 1 9.48 91.44 26.42
C MET A 1 10.78 91.21 27.14
N VAL A 2 11.63 90.35 26.57
CA VAL A 2 13.00 90.01 27.01
C VAL A 2 13.07 88.96 28.13
N LEU A 3 13.17 87.70 27.67
CA LEU A 3 13.58 86.52 28.44
C LEU A 3 14.92 86.81 29.14
N PRO A 4 15.05 86.61 30.46
CA PRO A 4 16.30 86.87 31.15
C PRO A 4 17.31 85.80 30.75
N ALA A 5 18.42 86.26 30.16
CA ALA A 5 19.58 85.47 29.82
C ALA A 5 19.95 84.56 31.00
N MET A 6 19.96 83.24 30.74
CA MET A 6 20.52 82.28 31.68
C MET A 6 22.01 82.56 31.80
N ASN A 7 22.42 83.16 32.92
CA ASN A 7 23.82 83.35 33.27
C ASN A 7 24.51 81.98 33.31
N VAL A 8 25.36 81.73 32.32
CA VAL A 8 26.18 80.53 32.14
C VAL A 8 27.30 80.42 33.19
N ASP A 9 27.37 81.36 34.14
CA ASP A 9 28.40 81.46 35.18
C ASP A 9 27.89 81.22 36.61
N ASP A 10 26.76 80.53 36.78
CA ASP A 10 26.36 80.01 38.09
C ASP A 10 27.19 78.74 38.41
N PRO A 11 28.02 78.72 39.48
CA PRO A 11 28.85 77.58 39.84
C PRO A 11 28.06 76.28 40.01
N ASP A 12 26.79 76.37 40.39
CA ASP A 12 25.92 75.21 40.55
C ASP A 12 25.45 74.66 39.19
N VAL A 13 25.22 75.52 38.20
CA VAL A 13 24.92 75.09 36.82
C VAL A 13 26.15 74.46 36.18
N ARG A 14 27.33 75.05 36.33
CA ARG A 14 28.59 74.48 35.80
C ARG A 14 28.93 73.14 36.45
N ARG A 15 28.67 73.00 37.76
CA ARG A 15 28.82 71.74 38.49
C ARG A 15 27.78 70.70 38.05
N ALA A 16 26.55 71.12 37.75
CA ALA A 16 25.50 70.25 37.23
C ALA A 16 25.79 69.78 35.80
N GLU A 17 26.30 70.65 34.93
CA GLU A 17 26.72 70.29 33.56
C GLU A 17 27.97 69.40 33.57
N ALA A 18 28.95 69.66 34.43
CA ALA A 18 30.10 68.78 34.63
C ALA A 18 29.69 67.41 35.21
N ARG A 19 28.63 67.35 36.03
CA ARG A 19 28.03 66.08 36.46
C ARG A 19 27.35 65.38 35.29
N ARG A 20 26.50 66.06 34.52
CA ARG A 20 25.83 65.48 33.33
C ARG A 20 26.84 65.01 32.27
N SER A 21 27.91 65.76 32.05
CA SER A 21 28.97 65.40 31.11
C SER A 21 29.69 64.13 31.56
N ARG A 22 30.08 64.03 32.84
CA ARG A 22 30.67 62.81 33.42
C ARG A 22 29.70 61.63 33.40
N ASP A 23 28.42 61.86 33.68
CA ASP A 23 27.39 60.81 33.63
C ASP A 23 27.14 60.35 32.20
N ASN A 24 27.14 61.25 31.21
CA ASN A 24 27.04 60.89 29.79
C ASN A 24 28.27 60.10 29.30
N GLU A 25 29.49 60.47 29.70
CA GLU A 25 30.70 59.70 29.41
C GLU A 25 30.68 58.33 30.10
N ARG A 26 30.18 58.28 31.33
CA ARG A 26 30.02 57.05 32.10
C ARG A 26 28.99 56.13 31.44
N VAL A 27 27.85 56.66 30.99
CA VAL A 27 26.83 55.91 30.25
C VAL A 27 27.43 55.36 28.96
N LYS A 28 28.15 56.16 28.17
CA LYS A 28 28.82 55.68 26.94
C LYS A 28 29.75 54.49 27.21
N LYS A 29 30.47 54.48 28.34
CA LYS A 29 31.37 53.37 28.73
C LYS A 29 30.65 52.15 29.29
N LEU A 30 29.56 52.33 30.06
CA LEU A 30 28.81 51.25 30.71
C LEU A 30 27.74 50.61 29.84
N HIS A 31 27.24 51.33 28.83
CA HIS A 31 26.16 50.85 27.96
C HIS A 31 26.69 50.05 26.77
N ASP A 32 27.93 50.31 26.31
CA ASP A 32 28.60 49.46 25.33
C ASP A 32 29.09 48.17 26.00
N GLY A 33 28.39 47.06 25.71
CA GLY A 33 28.66 45.75 26.31
C GLY A 33 30.08 45.23 26.06
N ARG A 34 30.76 45.68 24.99
CA ARG A 34 32.13 45.25 24.66
C ARG A 34 33.18 45.99 25.49
N LEU A 35 33.04 47.31 25.64
CA LEU A 35 33.93 48.12 26.48
C LEU A 35 33.77 47.78 27.97
N ARG A 36 32.58 47.33 28.38
CA ARG A 36 32.31 46.89 29.76
C ARG A 36 32.98 45.57 30.13
N ASN A 37 33.04 44.62 29.19
CA ASN A 37 33.67 43.32 29.45
C ASN A 37 35.19 43.34 29.19
N ASN A 38 35.66 44.00 28.12
CA ASN A 38 37.06 43.95 27.68
C ASN A 38 37.59 45.35 27.30
N GLY A 39 37.46 46.34 28.18
CA GLY A 39 38.03 47.68 27.98
C GLY A 39 39.51 47.73 28.38
N ALA A 40 40.43 47.76 27.41
CA ALA A 40 41.86 47.97 27.65
C ALA A 40 42.33 49.27 26.97
N ASP A 41 43.08 50.11 27.70
CA ASP A 41 43.72 51.31 27.16
C ASP A 41 44.97 50.93 26.36
N ILE A 42 44.77 50.58 25.09
CA ILE A 42 45.83 50.09 24.21
C ILE A 42 46.92 51.15 24.01
N ILE A 43 46.57 52.44 24.04
CA ILE A 43 47.54 53.53 23.85
C ILE A 43 48.36 53.74 25.13
N GLY A 44 47.70 53.74 26.30
CA GLY A 44 48.39 53.80 27.58
C GLY A 44 49.34 52.62 27.80
N ILE A 45 48.90 51.40 27.47
CA ILE A 45 49.74 50.20 27.57
C ILE A 45 50.95 50.28 26.63
N LYS A 46 50.78 50.76 25.39
CA LYS A 46 51.91 50.96 24.46
C LYS A 46 52.92 51.96 25.00
N ASN A 47 52.48 53.07 25.57
CA ASN A 47 53.39 54.05 26.18
C ASN A 47 54.13 53.47 27.38
N GLN A 48 53.47 52.65 28.21
CA GLN A 48 54.11 51.95 29.34
C GLN A 48 55.16 50.93 28.89
N ILE A 49 54.92 50.22 27.78
CA ILE A 49 55.90 49.29 27.19
C ILE A 49 57.14 50.07 26.74
N VAL A 50 56.95 51.15 25.98
CA VAL A 50 58.07 52.00 25.51
C VAL A 50 58.85 52.60 26.68
N GLU A 51 58.17 53.08 27.72
CA GLU A 51 58.84 53.61 28.91
C GLU A 51 59.64 52.53 29.65
N LYS A 52 59.08 51.32 29.76
CA LYS A 52 59.75 50.18 30.42
C LYS A 52 60.97 49.72 29.64
N GLU A 53 60.88 49.66 28.32
CA GLU A 53 62.01 49.35 27.44
C GLU A 53 63.11 50.40 27.53
N ALA A 54 62.75 51.69 27.53
CA ALA A 54 63.70 52.79 27.70
C ALA A 54 64.35 52.80 29.10
N ARG A 55 63.65 52.32 30.13
CA ARG A 55 64.22 52.15 31.48
C ARG A 55 65.20 50.98 31.52
N ALA A 56 64.80 49.83 30.99
CA ALA A 56 65.66 48.65 30.93
C ALA A 56 66.93 48.90 30.10
N ALA A 57 66.84 49.66 29.01
CA ALA A 57 68.00 50.04 28.21
C ALA A 57 69.00 50.92 28.97
N ARG A 58 68.51 51.85 29.81
CA ARG A 58 69.37 52.68 30.67
C ARG A 58 70.03 51.86 31.77
N GLU A 59 69.26 51.01 32.46
CA GLU A 59 69.80 50.11 33.49
C GLU A 59 70.88 49.17 32.92
N ALA A 60 70.66 48.62 31.73
CA ALA A 60 71.65 47.78 31.05
C ALA A 60 72.93 48.56 30.69
N GLN A 61 72.81 49.83 30.29
CA GLN A 61 73.97 50.67 29.98
C GLN A 61 74.76 51.04 31.24
N GLU A 62 74.07 51.35 32.34
CA GLU A 62 74.70 51.61 33.64
C GLU A 62 75.41 50.37 34.18
N GLU A 63 74.80 49.19 34.05
CA GLU A 63 75.41 47.92 34.45
C GLU A 63 76.67 47.62 33.63
N GLN A 64 76.65 47.86 32.31
CA GLN A 64 77.84 47.70 31.47
C GLN A 64 78.98 48.64 31.88
N GLN A 65 78.67 49.90 32.23
CA GLN A 65 79.68 50.84 32.72
C GLN A 65 80.27 50.37 34.06
N HIS A 66 79.42 49.93 34.99
CA HIS A 66 79.87 49.42 36.28
C HIS A 66 80.73 48.16 36.14
N VAL A 67 80.37 47.23 35.26
CA VAL A 67 81.20 46.04 34.98
C VAL A 67 82.57 46.44 34.42
N HIS A 68 82.61 47.37 33.47
CA HIS A 68 83.86 47.85 32.89
C HIS A 68 84.76 48.54 33.94
N GLU A 69 84.20 49.36 34.81
CA GLU A 69 84.93 49.98 35.92
C GLU A 69 85.48 48.93 36.89
N GLN A 70 84.67 47.95 37.29
CA GLN A 70 85.10 46.85 38.17
C GLN A 70 86.23 46.02 37.56
N GLU A 71 86.18 45.74 36.26
CA GLU A 71 87.27 45.06 35.56
C GLU A 71 88.57 45.88 35.57
N SER A 72 88.46 47.20 35.34
CA SER A 72 89.62 48.09 35.37
C SER A 72 90.28 48.14 36.76
N ILE A 73 89.48 48.19 37.82
CA ILE A 73 89.93 48.18 39.22
C ILE A 73 90.59 46.84 39.54
N ARG A 74 89.97 45.71 39.17
CA ARG A 74 90.55 44.37 39.38
C ARG A 74 91.91 44.22 38.72
N ARG A 75 92.05 44.68 37.46
CA ARG A 75 93.34 44.63 36.75
C ARG A 75 94.40 45.46 37.45
N TYR A 76 94.05 46.63 37.97
CA TYR A 76 94.97 47.47 38.72
C TYR A 76 95.42 46.81 40.03
N ILE A 77 94.47 46.31 40.84
CA ILE A 77 94.78 45.63 42.12
C ILE A 77 95.67 44.41 41.88
N SER A 78 95.32 43.57 40.91
CA SER A 78 96.09 42.36 40.61
C SER A 78 97.53 42.67 40.18
N ARG A 79 97.76 43.80 39.49
CA ARG A 79 99.11 44.26 39.15
C ARG A 79 99.88 44.73 40.38
N VAL A 80 99.26 45.52 41.25
CA VAL A 80 99.88 45.98 42.51
C VAL A 80 100.25 44.81 43.41
N GLU A 81 99.34 43.84 43.58
CA GLU A 81 99.59 42.64 44.39
C GLU A 81 100.74 41.79 43.83
N ALA A 82 100.82 41.66 42.50
CA ALA A 82 101.91 40.94 41.83
C ALA A 82 103.25 41.64 42.02
N ASP A 83 103.30 42.96 41.86
CA ASP A 83 104.51 43.77 42.05
C ASP A 83 104.98 43.73 43.52
N GLU A 84 104.08 43.86 44.49
CA GLU A 84 104.39 43.73 45.92
C GLU A 84 104.86 42.32 46.31
N ALA A 85 104.23 41.29 45.74
CA ALA A 85 104.64 39.90 45.99
C ALA A 85 106.03 39.62 45.43
N ALA A 86 106.34 40.15 44.24
CA ALA A 86 107.66 40.03 43.63
C ALA A 86 108.74 40.72 44.47
N GLN A 87 108.49 41.96 44.93
CA GLN A 87 109.42 42.69 45.80
C GLN A 87 109.66 41.97 47.13
N ARG A 88 108.58 41.53 47.81
CA ARG A 88 108.71 40.75 49.06
C ARG A 88 109.47 39.45 48.87
N HIS A 89 109.24 38.76 47.74
CA HIS A 89 109.95 37.53 47.43
C HIS A 89 111.43 37.79 47.18
N GLU A 90 111.78 38.85 46.43
CA GLU A 90 113.17 39.22 46.14
C GLU A 90 113.92 39.61 47.41
N GLU A 91 113.31 40.42 48.28
CA GLU A 91 113.87 40.77 49.59
C GLU A 91 114.06 39.54 50.49
N ALA A 92 113.07 38.65 50.56
CA ALA A 92 113.15 37.43 51.35
C ALA A 92 114.24 36.47 50.83
N VAL A 93 114.38 36.33 49.52
CA VAL A 93 115.44 35.52 48.90
C VAL A 93 116.81 36.12 49.19
N ARG A 94 116.97 37.45 49.06
CA ARG A 94 118.22 38.13 49.38
C ARG A 94 118.61 37.95 50.84
N LEU A 95 117.68 38.16 51.77
CA LEU A 95 117.91 37.98 53.21
C LEU A 95 118.29 36.52 53.53
N ARG A 96 117.64 35.56 52.87
CA ARG A 96 117.93 34.13 53.01
C ARG A 96 119.33 33.78 52.49
N GLN A 97 119.76 34.36 51.36
CA GLN A 97 121.10 34.14 50.82
C GLN A 97 122.18 34.78 51.70
N GLU A 98 121.96 35.99 52.21
CA GLU A 98 122.84 36.63 53.20
C GLU A 98 122.94 35.76 54.47
N TRP A 99 121.82 35.24 54.99
CA TRP A 99 121.82 34.34 56.14
C TRP A 99 122.53 33.01 55.85
N LEU A 100 122.29 32.38 54.70
CA LEU A 100 122.94 31.11 54.31
C LEU A 100 124.45 31.26 54.09
N SER A 101 124.92 32.42 53.63
CA SER A 101 126.36 32.69 53.48
C SER A 101 127.07 32.96 54.81
N GLN A 102 126.37 33.52 55.79
CA GLN A 102 126.89 33.76 57.14
C GLN A 102 126.75 32.55 58.07
N SER A 103 125.74 31.71 57.84
CA SER A 103 125.49 30.51 58.61
C SER A 103 125.79 29.27 57.76
N LEU A 104 127.01 28.77 57.94
CA LEU A 104 127.38 27.35 57.97
C LEU A 104 128.18 26.76 56.78
N THR A 105 129.47 26.55 57.01
CA THR A 105 130.23 25.47 56.37
C THR A 105 129.70 24.12 56.88
N ARG A 106 129.04 23.38 55.97
CA ARG A 106 128.27 22.14 56.21
C ARG A 106 129.07 20.96 56.81
N GLY A 107 130.39 21.05 56.94
CA GLY A 107 131.26 19.97 57.42
C GLY A 107 131.43 19.87 58.94
N GLU A 108 131.05 20.90 59.72
CA GLU A 108 131.40 20.99 61.15
C GLU A 108 130.24 20.67 62.10
N ARG A 109 129.09 20.17 61.60
CA ARG A 109 127.92 19.82 62.42
C ARG A 109 128.00 18.39 62.96
N ARG A 110 127.78 18.20 64.26
CA ARG A 110 127.70 16.88 64.95
C ARG A 110 126.60 15.94 64.42
N GLU A 111 125.69 16.42 63.58
CA GLU A 111 124.56 15.66 63.03
C GLU A 111 124.85 15.04 61.65
N ALA A 112 126.08 15.17 61.13
CA ALA A 112 126.44 14.69 59.80
C ALA A 112 126.16 13.19 59.59
N ASP A 113 126.22 12.38 60.65
CA ASP A 113 125.95 10.94 60.60
C ASP A 113 124.45 10.59 60.53
N ILE A 114 123.56 11.49 60.96
CA ILE A 114 122.11 11.35 60.75
C ILE A 114 121.77 11.58 59.26
N ALA A 115 122.58 12.37 58.56
CA ALA A 115 122.38 12.70 57.15
C ALA A 115 122.89 11.62 56.18
N ARG A 116 123.62 10.60 56.66
CA ARG A 116 124.05 9.43 55.87
C ARG A 116 123.45 8.14 56.43
N LYS A 117 122.20 7.88 56.08
CA LYS A 117 121.59 6.55 56.18
C LYS A 117 121.21 6.07 54.78
N GLU A 118 122.13 5.40 54.09
CA GLU A 118 121.73 4.48 53.03
C GLU A 118 121.22 3.21 53.69
N MET A 119 119.92 3.18 53.99
CA MET A 119 119.23 1.94 54.34
C MET A 119 118.78 1.30 53.03
N SER A 120 119.11 0.01 52.83
CA SER A 120 118.57 -0.78 51.71
C SER A 120 117.04 -0.73 51.72
N ALA A 121 116.43 -0.74 50.53
CA ALA A 121 114.98 -0.73 50.39
C ALA A 121 114.35 -1.89 51.19
N LEU A 122 113.38 -1.56 52.03
CA LEU A 122 112.68 -2.52 52.88
C LEU A 122 111.88 -3.51 52.02
N ASN A 123 112.09 -4.82 52.19
CA ASN A 123 111.22 -5.82 51.57
C ASN A 123 109.95 -5.99 52.42
N VAL A 124 108.86 -5.38 51.96
CA VAL A 124 107.56 -5.33 52.68
C VAL A 124 106.92 -6.71 52.82
N ASP A 125 107.19 -7.65 51.90
CA ASP A 125 106.62 -8.99 51.94
C ASP A 125 107.24 -9.90 53.02
N ASP A 126 108.48 -9.62 53.44
CA ASP A 126 109.19 -10.37 54.49
C ASP A 126 108.94 -9.80 55.90
N CYS A 127 108.20 -8.68 55.99
CA CYS A 127 107.93 -8.00 57.25
C CYS A 127 106.83 -8.71 58.05
N SER A 128 107.07 -8.95 59.34
CA SER A 128 106.06 -9.54 60.23
C SER A 128 104.93 -8.55 60.57
N VAL A 129 103.76 -9.07 60.96
CA VAL A 129 102.58 -8.26 61.31
C VAL A 129 102.88 -7.20 62.39
N ALA A 130 103.81 -7.47 63.31
CA ALA A 130 104.18 -6.55 64.38
C ALA A 130 104.92 -5.28 63.88
N SER A 131 105.54 -5.35 62.69
CA SER A 131 106.27 -4.21 62.12
C SER A 131 105.34 -3.12 61.53
N ALA A 132 104.05 -3.42 61.35
CA ALA A 132 103.05 -2.55 60.74
C ALA A 132 103.45 -2.00 59.35
N GLN A 133 104.27 -2.74 58.60
CA GLN A 133 104.73 -2.35 57.26
C GLN A 133 103.83 -2.89 56.14
N LYS A 134 103.01 -3.92 56.41
CA LYS A 134 102.07 -4.55 55.46
C LYS A 134 100.69 -4.66 56.10
N PHE A 135 99.65 -4.26 55.36
CA PHE A 135 98.26 -4.36 55.80
C PHE A 135 97.43 -5.13 54.76
N ASP A 136 96.74 -6.20 55.18
CA ASP A 136 95.93 -7.01 54.27
C ASP A 136 94.75 -6.25 53.62
N GLY A 137 94.37 -5.09 54.18
CA GLY A 137 93.34 -4.21 53.62
C GLY A 137 93.78 -3.34 52.44
N GLU A 138 95.08 -3.25 52.14
CA GLU A 138 95.60 -2.39 51.06
C GLU A 138 95.25 -2.90 49.66
N ASP A 139 95.08 -4.20 49.50
CA ASP A 139 94.63 -4.86 48.26
C ASP A 139 95.34 -4.36 46.99
N LEU A 140 96.58 -4.81 46.81
CA LEU A 140 97.41 -4.50 45.65
C LEU A 140 96.77 -4.96 44.32
N GLY A 141 95.87 -5.96 44.36
CA GLY A 141 95.15 -6.52 43.21
C GLY A 141 93.85 -5.80 42.84
N ARG A 142 93.52 -4.67 43.49
CA ARG A 142 92.24 -3.95 43.30
C ARG A 142 91.91 -3.67 41.84
N HIS A 143 92.89 -3.24 41.06
CA HIS A 143 92.71 -2.89 39.65
C HIS A 143 92.39 -4.11 38.79
N GLU A 144 93.09 -5.24 39.00
CA GLU A 144 92.84 -6.47 38.28
C GLU A 144 91.48 -7.07 38.62
N ARG A 145 91.11 -7.07 39.91
CA ARG A 145 89.78 -7.53 40.34
C ARG A 145 88.67 -6.68 39.72
N ARG A 146 88.80 -5.35 39.73
CA ARG A 146 87.84 -4.45 39.09
C ARG A 146 87.75 -4.68 37.58
N ARG A 147 88.87 -4.95 36.91
CA ARG A 147 88.90 -5.28 35.48
C ARG A 147 88.14 -6.59 35.20
N LEU A 148 88.38 -7.63 36.00
CA LEU A 148 87.70 -8.92 35.86
C LEU A 148 86.19 -8.80 36.10
N GLN A 149 85.79 -8.11 37.18
CA GLN A 149 84.38 -7.83 37.48
C GLN A 149 83.69 -7.06 36.36
N ALA A 150 84.35 -6.02 35.81
CA ALA A 150 83.81 -5.28 34.68
C ALA A 150 83.65 -6.15 33.42
N SER A 151 84.58 -7.08 33.18
CA SER A 151 84.47 -8.05 32.08
C SER A 151 83.29 -9.01 32.28
N GLN A 152 83.12 -9.55 33.49
CA GLN A 152 82.00 -10.45 33.83
C GLN A 152 80.66 -9.74 33.67
N VAL A 153 80.53 -8.51 34.19
CA VAL A 153 79.30 -7.71 34.04
C VAL A 153 79.00 -7.44 32.57
N ARG A 154 80.02 -7.12 31.77
CA ARG A 154 79.86 -6.91 30.32
C ARG A 154 79.34 -8.18 29.64
N GLU A 155 79.95 -9.33 29.91
CA GLU A 155 79.55 -10.61 29.31
C GLU A 155 78.12 -11.01 29.70
N TRP A 156 77.76 -10.90 30.98
CA TRP A 156 76.39 -11.15 31.44
C TRP A 156 75.38 -10.21 30.81
N THR A 157 75.71 -8.93 30.71
CA THR A 157 74.83 -7.93 30.08
C THR A 157 74.65 -8.25 28.60
N GLN A 158 75.72 -8.62 27.89
CA GLN A 158 75.64 -9.01 26.48
C GLN A 158 74.79 -10.27 26.29
N SER A 159 74.96 -11.28 27.14
CA SER A 159 74.16 -12.51 27.11
C SER A 159 72.67 -12.22 27.36
N GLN A 160 72.34 -11.37 28.35
CA GLN A 160 70.96 -10.96 28.62
C GLN A 160 70.33 -10.17 27.46
N ILE A 161 71.09 -9.25 26.84
CA ILE A 161 70.62 -8.50 25.67
C ILE A 161 70.36 -9.47 24.50
N ALA A 162 71.28 -10.41 24.24
CA ALA A 162 71.11 -11.40 23.18
C ALA A 162 69.86 -12.27 23.41
N ALA A 163 69.66 -12.77 24.63
CA ALA A 163 68.48 -13.56 24.98
C ALA A 163 67.18 -12.75 24.85
N LYS A 164 67.19 -11.48 25.26
CA LYS A 164 66.03 -10.59 25.11
C LYS A 164 65.70 -10.32 23.64
N ASN A 165 66.72 -10.09 22.82
CA ASN A 165 66.54 -9.86 21.39
C ASN A 165 66.05 -11.11 20.66
N ALA A 166 66.58 -12.29 21.01
CA ALA A 166 66.11 -13.56 20.48
C ALA A 166 64.63 -13.77 20.81
N LYS A 167 64.24 -13.61 22.08
CA LYS A 167 62.84 -13.71 22.50
C LYS A 167 61.93 -12.71 21.77
N ALA A 168 62.38 -11.46 21.60
CA ALA A 168 61.61 -10.46 20.87
C ALA A 168 61.44 -10.82 19.38
N SER A 169 62.43 -11.48 18.77
CA SER A 169 62.32 -12.02 17.41
C SER A 169 61.30 -13.15 17.35
N ASP A 170 61.38 -14.11 18.27
CA ASP A 170 60.45 -15.25 18.34
C ASP A 170 59.00 -14.78 18.55
N ASP A 171 58.80 -13.81 19.45
CA ASP A 171 57.48 -13.19 19.68
C ASP A 171 56.95 -12.52 18.41
N LYS A 172 57.80 -11.80 17.68
CA LYS A 172 57.43 -11.15 16.41
C LYS A 172 57.10 -12.16 15.31
N GLU A 173 57.81 -13.27 15.23
CA GLU A 173 57.52 -14.35 14.28
C GLU A 173 56.19 -15.04 14.63
N ARG A 174 55.94 -15.30 15.92
CA ARG A 174 54.65 -15.83 16.39
C ARG A 174 53.50 -14.90 16.02
N ASP A 175 53.64 -13.61 16.26
CA ASP A 175 52.61 -12.61 15.94
C ASP A 175 52.37 -12.57 14.42
N ARG A 176 53.43 -12.64 13.60
CA ARG A 176 53.30 -12.73 12.14
C ARG A 176 52.53 -13.98 11.69
N HIS A 177 52.83 -15.14 12.26
CA HIS A 177 52.12 -16.38 11.94
C HIS A 177 50.66 -16.33 12.38
N TYR A 178 50.38 -15.73 13.53
CA TYR A 178 49.01 -15.50 13.97
C TYR A 178 48.26 -14.59 13.00
N ASP A 179 48.83 -13.46 12.60
CA ASP A 179 48.24 -12.54 11.63
C ASP A 179 47.94 -13.22 10.29
N GLU A 180 48.86 -14.04 9.79
CA GLU A 180 48.68 -14.82 8.55
C GLU A 180 47.55 -15.83 8.68
N THR A 181 47.48 -16.54 9.81
CA THR A 181 46.39 -17.47 10.09
C THR A 181 45.05 -16.76 10.15
N MET A 182 44.98 -15.61 10.82
CA MET A 182 43.76 -14.82 10.95
C MET A 182 43.29 -14.26 9.60
N ARG A 183 44.20 -13.84 8.73
CA ARG A 183 43.86 -13.48 7.34
C ARG A 183 43.28 -14.67 6.58
N GLY A 184 43.92 -15.85 6.68
CA GLY A 184 43.42 -17.06 6.03
C GLY A 184 42.02 -17.46 6.52
N VAL A 185 41.73 -17.33 7.82
CA VAL A 185 40.40 -17.55 8.37
C VAL A 185 39.39 -16.54 7.83
N SER A 186 39.76 -15.25 7.78
CA SER A 186 38.89 -14.20 7.23
C SER A 186 38.56 -14.44 5.76
N ASP A 187 39.54 -14.83 4.95
CA ASP A 187 39.33 -15.12 3.53
C ASP A 187 38.41 -16.34 3.35
N LEU A 188 38.58 -17.37 4.17
CA LEU A 188 37.71 -18.55 4.15
C LEU A 188 36.27 -18.22 4.55
N GLN A 189 36.08 -17.36 5.55
CA GLN A 189 34.77 -16.87 5.96
C GLN A 189 34.09 -16.11 4.83
N GLN A 190 34.81 -15.19 4.19
CA GLN A 190 34.28 -14.41 3.07
C GLN A 190 33.89 -15.31 1.88
N GLN A 191 34.69 -16.33 1.58
CA GLN A 191 34.36 -17.30 0.53
C GLN A 191 33.11 -18.12 0.88
N ALA A 192 33.01 -18.60 2.13
CA ALA A 192 31.85 -19.36 2.60
C ALA A 192 30.57 -18.53 2.57
N GLU A 193 30.64 -17.24 2.95
CA GLU A 193 29.51 -16.31 2.85
C GLU A 193 29.09 -16.09 1.41
N ALA A 194 30.04 -15.83 0.50
CA ALA A 194 29.75 -15.64 -0.91
C ALA A 194 29.11 -16.88 -1.57
N ASP A 195 29.59 -18.08 -1.23
CA ASP A 195 29.04 -19.33 -1.74
C ASP A 195 27.65 -19.61 -1.16
N TYR A 196 27.43 -19.30 0.13
CA TYR A 196 26.11 -19.38 0.73
C TYR A 196 25.10 -18.44 0.04
N GLU A 197 25.49 -17.19 -0.23
CA GLU A 197 24.65 -16.24 -0.95
C GLU A 197 24.32 -16.71 -2.37
N ARG A 198 25.29 -17.28 -3.09
CA ARG A 198 25.08 -17.86 -4.42
C ARG A 198 24.08 -19.02 -4.39
N GLU A 199 24.24 -19.96 -3.48
CA GLU A 199 23.33 -21.09 -3.34
C GLU A 199 21.93 -20.64 -2.92
N ARG A 200 21.83 -19.67 -2.01
CA ARG A 200 20.54 -19.06 -1.63
C ARG A 200 19.85 -18.41 -2.83
N ALA A 201 20.59 -17.66 -3.65
CA ALA A 201 20.06 -17.02 -4.84
C ALA A 201 19.60 -18.06 -5.89
N LYS A 202 20.37 -19.13 -6.06
CA LYS A 202 20.04 -20.25 -6.95
C LYS A 202 18.75 -20.97 -6.50
N GLN A 203 18.64 -21.31 -5.21
CA GLN A 203 17.42 -21.91 -4.64
C GLN A 203 16.20 -21.00 -4.82
N ALA A 204 16.35 -19.70 -4.57
CA ALA A 204 15.26 -18.74 -4.76
C ALA A 204 14.81 -18.68 -6.24
N LEU A 205 15.74 -18.75 -7.19
CA LEU A 205 15.43 -18.79 -8.61
C LEU A 205 14.71 -20.09 -9.00
N GLU A 206 15.14 -21.24 -8.48
CA GLU A 206 14.50 -22.53 -8.72
C GLU A 206 13.07 -22.56 -8.16
N VAL A 207 12.85 -22.08 -6.93
CA VAL A 207 11.51 -21.97 -6.34
C VAL A 207 10.64 -21.03 -7.16
N ARG A 208 11.17 -19.89 -7.62
CA ARG A 208 10.44 -18.96 -8.49
C ARG A 208 10.01 -19.65 -9.79
N ARG A 209 10.93 -20.36 -10.46
CA ARG A 209 10.63 -21.09 -11.71
C ARG A 209 9.57 -22.17 -11.50
N TYR A 210 9.67 -22.91 -10.40
CA TYR A 210 8.68 -23.92 -10.04
C TYR A 210 7.29 -23.30 -9.81
N ASN A 211 7.21 -22.21 -9.04
CA ASN A 211 5.95 -21.52 -8.78
C ASN A 211 5.34 -20.94 -10.07
N GLU A 212 6.17 -20.40 -10.97
CA GLU A 212 5.72 -19.90 -12.28
C GLU A 212 5.18 -21.03 -13.16
N ALA A 213 5.88 -22.17 -13.22
CA ALA A 213 5.40 -23.34 -13.94
C ALA A 213 4.08 -23.87 -13.36
N MET A 214 3.97 -23.92 -12.03
CA MET A 214 2.74 -24.34 -11.33
C MET A 214 1.57 -23.39 -11.59
N ALA A 215 1.82 -22.08 -11.57
CA ALA A 215 0.79 -21.08 -11.86
C ALA A 215 0.30 -21.19 -13.32
N ASN A 216 1.20 -21.42 -14.27
CA ASN A 216 0.83 -21.65 -15.67
C ASN A 216 0.02 -22.93 -15.84
N ALA A 217 0.43 -24.04 -15.21
CA ALA A 217 -0.31 -25.30 -15.25
C ALA A 217 -1.73 -25.16 -14.68
N LEU A 218 -1.88 -24.44 -13.56
CA LEU A 218 -3.19 -24.17 -12.96
C LEU A 218 -4.07 -23.30 -13.87
N LYS A 219 -3.47 -22.33 -14.56
CA LYS A 219 -4.18 -21.47 -15.52
C LYS A 219 -4.66 -22.29 -16.72
N GLU A 220 -3.81 -23.15 -17.28
CA GLU A 220 -4.18 -24.05 -18.39
C GLU A 220 -5.29 -25.01 -17.97
N GLN A 221 -5.20 -25.60 -16.78
CA GLN A 221 -6.26 -26.45 -16.23
C GLN A 221 -7.58 -25.67 -16.07
N GLY A 222 -7.52 -24.43 -15.58
CA GLY A 222 -8.70 -23.57 -15.44
C GLY A 222 -9.36 -23.25 -16.78
N VAL A 223 -8.57 -22.98 -17.83
CA VAL A 223 -9.08 -22.78 -19.19
C VAL A 223 -9.73 -24.06 -19.73
N ALA A 224 -9.05 -25.21 -19.61
CA ALA A 224 -9.60 -26.50 -20.06
C ALA A 224 -10.90 -26.86 -19.33
N GLN A 225 -10.98 -26.59 -18.03
CA GLN A 225 -12.19 -26.80 -17.24
C GLN A 225 -13.32 -25.86 -17.66
N HIS A 226 -13.02 -24.59 -17.95
CA HIS A 226 -14.00 -23.65 -18.48
C HIS A 226 -14.53 -24.11 -19.85
N GLU A 227 -13.65 -24.53 -20.76
CA GLU A 227 -14.06 -25.06 -22.07
C GLU A 227 -14.93 -26.31 -21.94
N LEU A 228 -14.59 -27.21 -21.01
CA LEU A 228 -15.40 -28.39 -20.72
C LEU A 228 -16.79 -28.01 -20.19
N ASN A 229 -16.86 -27.06 -19.24
CA ASN A 229 -18.12 -26.55 -18.72
C ASN A 229 -18.95 -25.89 -19.83
N ASP A 230 -18.34 -25.08 -20.70
CA ASP A 230 -19.04 -24.47 -21.84
C ASP A 230 -19.64 -25.54 -22.79
N ILE A 231 -18.94 -26.65 -23.00
CA ILE A 231 -19.44 -27.76 -23.81
C ILE A 231 -20.63 -28.44 -23.11
N ILE A 232 -20.51 -28.70 -21.80
CA ILE A 232 -21.58 -29.29 -21.00
C ILE A 232 -22.81 -28.37 -21.01
N ASP A 233 -22.65 -27.09 -20.71
CA ASP A 233 -23.71 -26.09 -20.69
C ASP A 233 -24.40 -25.99 -22.05
N ARG A 234 -23.63 -25.93 -23.15
CA ARG A 234 -24.21 -25.95 -24.51
C ARG A 234 -24.98 -27.24 -24.78
N SER A 235 -24.45 -28.38 -24.35
CA SER A 235 -25.12 -29.68 -24.52
C SER A 235 -26.42 -29.75 -23.72
N GLU A 236 -26.44 -29.21 -22.50
CA GLU A 236 -27.63 -29.11 -21.65
C GLU A 236 -28.67 -28.18 -22.26
N ILE A 237 -28.26 -27.00 -22.74
CA ILE A 237 -29.15 -26.06 -23.44
C ILE A 237 -29.78 -26.74 -24.66
N LEU A 238 -28.99 -27.41 -25.49
CA LEU A 238 -29.49 -28.09 -26.69
C LEU A 238 -30.46 -29.22 -26.33
N ALA A 239 -30.10 -30.07 -25.36
CA ALA A 239 -30.95 -31.16 -24.89
C ALA A 239 -32.27 -30.64 -24.28
N THR A 240 -32.22 -29.52 -23.56
CA THR A 240 -33.39 -28.90 -22.94
C THR A 240 -34.30 -28.28 -24.00
N VAL A 241 -33.75 -27.52 -24.96
CA VAL A 241 -34.52 -26.92 -26.06
C VAL A 241 -35.15 -27.99 -26.95
N GLN A 242 -34.44 -29.08 -27.23
CA GLN A 242 -34.95 -30.22 -28.01
C GLN A 242 -35.83 -31.16 -27.18
N SER A 243 -35.94 -30.94 -25.87
CA SER A 243 -36.79 -31.77 -25.03
C SER A 243 -38.24 -31.68 -25.50
N ASP A 244 -38.95 -32.80 -25.40
CA ASP A 244 -40.35 -32.86 -25.77
C ASP A 244 -41.23 -31.94 -24.90
N PHE A 245 -40.76 -31.57 -23.71
CA PHE A 245 -41.46 -30.65 -22.82
C PHE A 245 -41.46 -29.23 -23.38
N LEU A 246 -40.29 -28.67 -23.70
CA LEU A 246 -40.19 -27.30 -24.25
C LEU A 246 -40.66 -27.20 -25.71
N SER A 247 -40.41 -28.22 -26.54
CA SER A 247 -40.90 -28.25 -27.93
C SER A 247 -42.40 -28.55 -28.04
N GLU A 248 -43.05 -28.80 -26.92
CA GLU A 248 -44.44 -29.24 -26.80
C GLU A 248 -44.82 -30.39 -27.75
N ASN A 249 -43.90 -31.33 -27.97
CA ASN A 249 -44.06 -32.37 -28.99
C ASN A 249 -45.37 -33.17 -28.85
N ALA A 250 -46.28 -33.02 -29.83
CA ALA A 250 -47.57 -33.69 -29.84
C ALA A 250 -47.48 -35.22 -30.01
N LEU A 251 -46.33 -35.74 -30.44
CA LEU A 251 -46.11 -37.18 -30.60
C LEU A 251 -46.06 -37.92 -29.26
N GLN A 252 -45.82 -37.24 -28.13
CA GLN A 252 -45.85 -37.85 -26.81
C GLN A 252 -47.22 -38.42 -26.42
N ALA A 253 -48.30 -37.90 -27.02
CA ALA A 253 -49.65 -38.39 -26.81
C ALA A 253 -49.95 -39.68 -27.62
N LYS A 254 -49.10 -40.03 -28.60
CA LYS A 254 -49.34 -41.19 -29.47
C LYS A 254 -49.01 -42.49 -28.73
N LEU A 255 -49.95 -43.42 -28.78
CA LEU A 255 -49.77 -44.80 -28.35
C LEU A 255 -49.56 -45.70 -29.57
N ALA A 256 -49.13 -46.95 -29.33
CA ALA A 256 -49.03 -47.94 -30.39
C ALA A 256 -50.37 -48.21 -31.11
N ASN A 257 -51.49 -47.98 -30.42
CA ASN A 257 -52.83 -48.02 -31.02
C ASN A 257 -53.19 -46.63 -31.61
N PRO A 258 -53.40 -46.51 -32.93
CA PRO A 258 -53.68 -45.22 -33.59
C PRO A 258 -54.95 -44.51 -33.09
N ASN A 259 -55.92 -45.24 -32.54
CA ASN A 259 -57.21 -44.69 -32.11
C ASN A 259 -57.27 -44.33 -30.61
N ARG A 260 -56.17 -44.53 -29.86
CA ARG A 260 -56.06 -44.10 -28.46
C ARG A 260 -54.93 -43.10 -28.31
N VAL A 261 -55.17 -42.12 -27.47
CA VAL A 261 -54.15 -41.16 -27.02
C VAL A 261 -53.86 -41.34 -25.54
N ARG A 262 -52.63 -41.01 -25.13
CA ARG A 262 -52.24 -40.92 -23.73
C ARG A 262 -52.92 -39.68 -23.13
N VAL A 263 -53.76 -39.89 -22.11
CA VAL A 263 -54.67 -38.85 -21.59
C VAL A 263 -53.92 -37.69 -20.94
N ASP A 264 -52.84 -37.99 -20.23
CA ASP A 264 -52.00 -37.01 -19.53
C ASP A 264 -51.16 -36.12 -20.46
N HIS A 265 -50.88 -36.56 -21.69
CA HIS A 265 -50.08 -35.81 -22.68
C HIS A 265 -50.92 -35.28 -23.85
N TRP A 266 -52.25 -35.36 -23.77
CA TRP A 266 -53.13 -34.90 -24.83
C TRP A 266 -53.19 -33.37 -24.88
N LYS A 267 -52.72 -32.78 -25.99
CA LYS A 267 -52.61 -31.33 -26.21
C LYS A 267 -53.62 -30.81 -27.26
N GLY A 268 -54.78 -31.44 -27.36
CA GLY A 268 -55.83 -31.07 -28.31
C GLY A 268 -55.74 -31.79 -29.66
N LEU A 269 -56.50 -31.29 -30.64
CA LEU A 269 -56.62 -31.89 -31.97
C LEU A 269 -55.48 -31.47 -32.89
N SER A 270 -55.07 -32.37 -33.78
CA SER A 270 -54.12 -32.04 -34.85
C SER A 270 -54.73 -31.02 -35.82
N LYS A 271 -53.88 -30.18 -36.42
CA LYS A 271 -54.30 -29.22 -37.46
C LYS A 271 -55.05 -29.92 -38.61
N ASP A 272 -54.66 -31.14 -38.96
CA ASP A 272 -55.32 -31.92 -40.00
C ASP A 272 -56.72 -32.40 -39.58
N GLU A 273 -56.89 -32.75 -38.31
CA GLU A 273 -58.19 -33.16 -37.75
C GLU A 273 -59.14 -31.97 -37.65
N VAL A 274 -58.65 -30.83 -37.16
CA VAL A 274 -59.41 -29.57 -37.15
C VAL A 274 -59.83 -29.21 -38.58
N LYS A 275 -58.92 -29.34 -39.56
CA LYS A 275 -59.24 -29.08 -40.97
C LYS A 275 -60.34 -30.01 -41.48
N LYS A 276 -60.29 -31.31 -41.15
CA LYS A 276 -61.36 -32.26 -41.51
C LYS A 276 -62.71 -31.88 -40.89
N ILE A 277 -62.73 -31.43 -39.63
CA ILE A 277 -63.96 -30.96 -38.99
C ILE A 277 -64.51 -29.72 -39.70
N VAL A 278 -63.65 -28.75 -40.03
CA VAL A 278 -64.06 -27.55 -40.77
C VAL A 278 -64.65 -27.91 -42.13
N LEU A 279 -64.01 -28.83 -42.87
CA LEU A 279 -64.54 -29.31 -44.15
C LEU A 279 -65.89 -30.01 -43.97
N SER A 280 -66.00 -30.93 -43.00
CA SER A 280 -67.25 -31.62 -42.72
C SER A 280 -68.37 -30.67 -42.30
N ASN A 281 -68.08 -29.63 -41.53
CA ASN A 281 -69.06 -28.60 -41.16
C ASN A 281 -69.54 -27.81 -42.38
N ASN A 282 -68.64 -27.46 -43.30
CA ASN A 282 -69.03 -26.82 -44.56
C ASN A 282 -69.93 -27.74 -45.39
N ASP A 283 -69.61 -29.03 -45.48
CA ASP A 283 -70.45 -30.01 -46.18
C ASP A 283 -71.84 -30.12 -45.53
N LEU A 284 -71.93 -30.13 -44.20
CA LEU A 284 -73.19 -30.13 -43.47
C LEU A 284 -74.02 -28.85 -43.73
N LEU A 285 -73.38 -27.69 -43.75
CA LEU A 285 -74.04 -26.42 -44.07
C LEU A 285 -74.60 -26.41 -45.49
N THR A 286 -73.81 -26.88 -46.48
CA THR A 286 -74.29 -26.96 -47.86
C THR A 286 -75.42 -27.98 -48.02
N ALA A 287 -75.36 -29.13 -47.34
CA ALA A 287 -76.44 -30.11 -47.32
C ALA A 287 -77.73 -29.55 -46.69
N LYS A 288 -77.60 -28.80 -45.60
CA LYS A 288 -78.74 -28.12 -44.95
C LYS A 288 -79.37 -27.05 -45.86
N GLN A 289 -78.55 -26.26 -46.55
CA GLN A 289 -79.04 -25.29 -47.54
C GLN A 289 -79.79 -25.97 -48.68
N LYS A 290 -79.24 -27.05 -49.25
CA LYS A 290 -79.92 -27.84 -50.30
C LYS A 290 -81.26 -28.39 -49.83
N ARG A 291 -81.31 -28.97 -48.63
CA ARG A 291 -82.56 -29.44 -48.02
C ARG A 291 -83.60 -28.34 -47.88
N HIS A 292 -83.20 -27.18 -47.36
CA HIS A 292 -84.10 -26.05 -47.19
C HIS A 292 -84.62 -25.50 -48.54
N CYS A 293 -83.80 -25.51 -49.60
CA CYS A 293 -84.26 -25.18 -50.95
C CYS A 293 -85.28 -26.19 -51.48
N LEU A 294 -85.05 -27.50 -51.29
CA LEU A 294 -85.99 -28.55 -51.70
C LEU A 294 -87.31 -28.48 -50.91
N GLU A 295 -87.25 -28.23 -49.59
CA GLU A 295 -88.43 -28.02 -48.75
C GLU A 295 -89.26 -26.83 -49.28
N LYS A 296 -88.62 -25.68 -49.56
CA LYS A 296 -89.28 -24.52 -50.18
C LYS A 296 -89.89 -24.81 -51.56
N GLU A 297 -89.19 -25.57 -52.39
CA GLU A 297 -89.71 -25.97 -53.70
C GLU A 297 -90.94 -26.88 -53.55
N SER A 298 -90.90 -27.82 -52.60
CA SER A 298 -92.04 -28.69 -52.31
C SER A 298 -93.23 -27.94 -51.72
N GLU A 299 -93.01 -26.96 -50.83
CA GLU A 299 -94.04 -26.07 -50.30
C GLU A 299 -94.67 -25.23 -51.42
N LEU A 300 -93.86 -24.71 -52.35
CA LEU A 300 -94.37 -23.96 -53.51
C LEU A 300 -95.25 -24.85 -54.41
N LEU A 301 -94.81 -26.09 -54.68
CA LEU A 301 -95.60 -27.05 -55.47
C LEU A 301 -96.90 -27.45 -54.76
N GLN A 302 -96.85 -27.66 -53.44
CA GLN A 302 -98.05 -27.91 -52.64
C GLN A 302 -99.01 -26.72 -52.68
N HIS A 303 -98.52 -25.50 -52.48
CA HIS A 303 -99.33 -24.29 -52.57
C HIS A 303 -99.96 -24.12 -53.98
N GLN A 304 -99.21 -24.40 -55.06
CA GLN A 304 -99.75 -24.38 -56.41
C GLN A 304 -100.85 -25.43 -56.62
N ALA A 305 -100.67 -26.64 -56.08
CA ALA A 305 -101.68 -27.69 -56.14
C ALA A 305 -102.93 -27.32 -55.33
N GLU A 306 -102.78 -26.77 -54.13
CA GLU A 306 -103.87 -26.28 -53.30
C GLU A 306 -104.65 -25.15 -53.97
N ASP A 307 -103.96 -24.18 -54.58
CA ASP A 307 -104.60 -23.12 -55.37
C ASP A 307 -105.34 -23.68 -56.59
N GLY A 308 -104.78 -24.69 -57.25
CA GLY A 308 -105.44 -25.41 -58.34
C GLY A 308 -106.74 -26.08 -57.91
N ILE A 309 -106.70 -26.80 -56.78
CA ILE A 309 -107.88 -27.43 -56.17
C ILE A 309 -108.90 -26.37 -55.76
N ARG A 310 -108.47 -25.26 -55.16
CA ARG A 310 -109.37 -24.16 -54.75
C ARG A 310 -110.11 -23.57 -55.95
N ARG A 311 -109.43 -23.36 -57.09
CA ARG A 311 -110.08 -22.89 -58.33
C ARG A 311 -111.10 -23.88 -58.86
N GLN A 312 -110.78 -25.17 -58.87
CA GLN A 312 -111.72 -26.22 -59.28
C GLN A 312 -112.95 -26.27 -58.36
N LEU A 313 -112.76 -26.11 -57.04
CA LEU A 313 -113.87 -26.09 -56.09
C LEU A 313 -114.82 -24.91 -56.35
N ILE A 314 -114.27 -23.71 -56.63
CA ILE A 314 -115.04 -22.52 -56.98
C ILE A 314 -115.83 -22.73 -58.27
N GLU A 315 -115.24 -23.39 -59.27
CA GLU A 315 -115.91 -23.70 -60.54
C GLU A 315 -117.07 -24.70 -60.34
N ILE A 316 -116.85 -25.74 -59.52
CA ILE A 316 -117.90 -26.70 -59.14
C ILE A 316 -119.03 -26.01 -58.36
N ASP A 317 -118.71 -25.15 -57.39
CA ASP A 317 -119.71 -24.41 -56.61
C ASP A 317 -120.54 -23.48 -57.52
N TYR A 318 -119.90 -22.80 -58.46
CA TYR A 318 -120.57 -21.95 -59.45
C TYR A 318 -121.53 -22.75 -60.37
N ASP A 319 -121.09 -23.91 -60.87
CA ASP A 319 -121.93 -24.78 -61.69
C ASP A 319 -123.11 -25.36 -60.89
N ALA A 320 -122.89 -25.71 -59.61
CA ALA A 320 -123.94 -26.18 -58.71
C ALA A 320 -124.98 -25.09 -58.44
N GLU A 321 -124.57 -23.83 -58.24
CA GLU A 321 -125.50 -22.69 -58.13
C GLU A 321 -126.30 -22.47 -59.41
N LYS A 322 -125.66 -22.57 -60.57
CA LYS A 322 -126.33 -22.45 -61.87
C LYS A 322 -127.38 -23.55 -62.07
N GLN A 323 -127.07 -24.80 -61.72
CA GLN A 323 -128.04 -25.89 -61.78
C GLN A 323 -129.21 -25.71 -60.79
N LYS A 324 -128.93 -25.26 -59.56
CA LYS A 324 -129.99 -24.90 -58.60
C LYS A 324 -130.90 -23.81 -59.15
N ALA A 325 -130.35 -22.77 -59.76
CA ALA A 325 -131.16 -21.72 -60.38
C ALA A 325 -132.04 -22.25 -61.53
N GLN A 326 -131.50 -23.14 -62.38
CA GLN A 326 -132.26 -23.78 -63.47
C GLN A 326 -133.40 -24.66 -62.96
N THR A 327 -133.11 -25.57 -62.03
CA THR A 327 -134.13 -26.43 -61.40
C THR A 327 -135.21 -25.62 -60.68
N GLN A 328 -134.85 -24.52 -60.01
CA GLN A 328 -135.79 -23.64 -59.34
C GLN A 328 -136.70 -22.89 -60.35
N LEU A 329 -136.18 -22.54 -61.52
CA LEU A 329 -136.96 -21.99 -62.63
C LEU A 329 -137.96 -23.01 -63.18
N GLU A 330 -137.54 -24.26 -63.38
CA GLU A 330 -138.41 -25.36 -63.82
C GLU A 330 -139.53 -25.66 -62.81
N ILE A 331 -139.20 -25.68 -61.51
CA ILE A 331 -140.18 -25.83 -60.43
C ILE A 331 -141.20 -24.68 -60.45
N GLN A 332 -140.77 -23.43 -60.67
CA GLN A 332 -141.71 -22.30 -60.80
C GLN A 332 -142.64 -22.45 -62.01
N GLN A 333 -142.14 -22.90 -63.16
CA GLN A 333 -142.95 -23.11 -64.36
C GLN A 333 -143.98 -24.21 -64.17
N THR A 334 -143.58 -25.34 -63.56
CA THR A 334 -144.49 -26.46 -63.28
C THR A 334 -145.57 -26.09 -62.25
N LEU A 335 -145.22 -25.36 -61.19
CA LEU A 335 -146.19 -24.83 -60.21
C LEU A 335 -147.22 -23.90 -60.86
N LYS A 336 -146.80 -23.01 -61.78
CA LYS A 336 -147.73 -22.16 -62.54
C LYS A 336 -148.71 -22.98 -63.38
N ARG A 337 -148.25 -24.06 -64.01
CA ARG A 337 -149.11 -24.96 -64.80
C ARG A 337 -150.13 -25.68 -63.91
N GLN A 338 -149.69 -26.22 -62.78
CA GLN A 338 -150.56 -26.91 -61.82
C GLN A 338 -151.61 -25.97 -61.21
N ALA A 339 -151.26 -24.72 -60.93
CA ALA A 339 -152.19 -23.71 -60.41
C ALA A 339 -153.32 -23.39 -61.41
N LEU A 340 -153.03 -23.34 -62.71
CA LEU A 340 -154.05 -23.14 -63.75
C LEU A 340 -154.98 -24.35 -63.87
N GLU A 341 -154.43 -25.57 -63.87
CA GLU A 341 -155.22 -26.81 -63.93
C GLU A 341 -156.13 -27.01 -62.69
N ALA A 342 -155.64 -26.66 -61.49
CA ALA A 342 -156.43 -26.74 -60.26
C ALA A 342 -157.62 -25.78 -60.29
N LYS A 343 -157.41 -24.56 -60.80
CA LYS A 343 -158.45 -23.53 -60.93
C LYS A 343 -159.56 -23.94 -61.90
N GLU A 344 -159.22 -24.66 -62.97
CA GLU A 344 -160.23 -25.24 -63.87
C GLU A 344 -161.02 -26.39 -63.23
N ARG A 345 -160.34 -27.24 -62.44
CA ARG A 345 -160.97 -28.36 -61.72
C ARG A 345 -161.99 -27.89 -60.68
N GLU A 346 -161.65 -26.84 -59.93
CA GLU A 346 -162.52 -26.25 -58.90
C GLU A 346 -163.80 -25.64 -59.50
N LYS A 347 -163.69 -25.05 -60.71
CA LYS A 347 -164.84 -24.51 -61.45
C LYS A 347 -165.85 -25.61 -61.84
N LYS A 348 -165.35 -26.75 -62.34
CA LYS A 348 -166.18 -27.91 -62.71
C LYS A 348 -166.85 -28.56 -61.50
N GLN A 349 -166.18 -28.61 -60.35
CA GLN A 349 -166.72 -29.23 -59.13
C GLN A 349 -167.82 -28.38 -58.48
N LYS A 350 -167.80 -27.05 -58.67
CA LYS A 350 -168.79 -26.13 -58.13
C LYS A 350 -170.14 -26.18 -58.86
N GLU A 351 -170.16 -26.58 -60.13
CA GLU A 351 -171.40 -26.72 -60.92
C GLU A 351 -172.15 -28.03 -60.65
N GLN A 352 -171.44 -29.09 -60.22
CA GLN A 352 -172.05 -30.40 -59.95
C GLN A 352 -172.65 -30.56 -58.54
N SER A 353 -172.38 -29.63 -57.61
CA SER A 353 -172.75 -29.76 -56.19
C SER A 353 -174.06 -29.07 -55.77
N GLN A 354 -174.84 -28.53 -56.72
CA GLN A 354 -176.17 -27.96 -56.44
C GLN A 354 -177.30 -28.85 -57.02
N GLY A 355 -177.77 -29.80 -56.20
CA GLY A 355 -178.93 -30.64 -56.52
C GLY A 355 -180.27 -29.87 -56.46
N LYS A 356 -181.14 -30.11 -57.44
CA LYS A 356 -182.48 -29.50 -57.56
C LYS A 356 -183.55 -30.57 -57.30
N ILE A 357 -184.39 -30.37 -56.30
CA ILE A 357 -185.48 -31.30 -55.90
C ILE A 357 -186.69 -31.10 -56.82
N GLU A 358 -187.10 -32.13 -57.54
CA GLU A 358 -188.27 -32.11 -58.43
C GLU A 358 -189.60 -32.33 -57.68
N LYS A 359 -190.64 -31.60 -58.12
CA LYS A 359 -191.95 -31.50 -57.46
C LYS A 359 -192.77 -32.81 -57.43
N SER A 360 -192.36 -33.89 -58.12
CA SER A 360 -193.01 -35.21 -58.01
C SER A 360 -192.84 -35.85 -56.63
N PHE A 361 -191.88 -35.37 -55.83
CA PHE A 361 -191.62 -35.80 -54.46
C PHE A 361 -192.75 -35.46 -53.46
N PHE A 362 -193.56 -34.42 -53.72
CA PHE A 362 -194.66 -34.03 -52.83
C PHE A 362 -196.03 -34.63 -53.21
N ASN A 363 -196.11 -35.37 -54.33
CA ASN A 363 -197.36 -35.98 -54.81
C ASN A 363 -197.62 -37.40 -54.27
N SER A 364 -196.77 -37.94 -53.40
CA SER A 364 -196.94 -39.28 -52.77
C SER A 364 -197.50 -39.25 -51.34
N PHE A 365 -197.80 -38.07 -50.79
CA PHE A 365 -198.37 -37.91 -49.45
C PHE A 365 -199.85 -37.46 -49.48
N GLY A 366 -200.74 -38.25 -48.88
CA GLY A 366 -202.00 -37.77 -48.29
C GLY A 366 -203.17 -37.37 -49.21
N ARG A 367 -203.54 -38.17 -50.23
CA ARG A 367 -204.82 -37.96 -50.96
C ARG A 367 -205.70 -39.20 -51.09
N SER A 368 -206.41 -39.46 -49.98
CA SER A 368 -207.86 -39.64 -49.93
C SER A 368 -208.55 -38.29 -49.68
N PHE A 369 -209.90 -38.23 -49.74
CA PHE A 369 -210.77 -37.03 -49.73
C PHE A 369 -210.77 -36.18 -48.46
N ARG A 370 -210.50 -34.87 -48.62
CA ARG A 370 -211.29 -33.73 -48.14
C ARG A 370 -211.03 -32.51 -49.02
#